data_AF-A0A4Y2KQX4-F1
#
_entry.id   AF-A0A4Y2KQX4-F1
#
_cell.length_a   1.000
_cell.length_b   1.000
_cell.length_c   1.000
_cell.angle_alpha   90.00
_cell.angle_beta   90.00
_cell.angle_gamma   90.00
#
_symmetry.space_group_name_H-M   'P 1'
#
loop_
_entity.id
_entity.type
_entity.pdbx_description
1 polymer ?
#
loop_
_entity_poly.entity_id
_entity_poly.type
_entity_poly.pdbx_seq_one_letter_code
_entity_poly.pdbx_strand_id
1 'polypeptide(L)'
;MLWLDAKWNNLSLPGWNGYIERLSCNNMDFSISRILFLPFIPQPASVYNTIYTTLLCALENAKCYGHDICIVTFDQPLYIKAREIVAAAPERSDLSKIVIRLGGFHLLSSFFFGAIGYIMQGSGIKEVLSLIYAPNSLDKMLTGHAYARAVRAHTLLHVTLATIISKELVIDDDMDANLQNIIEDVKNNTIS
;
A
#
# COMPACT_ATOMS: atom_id res chain seq x y z
N MET A 1 7.90 13.28 3.66
CA MET A 1 8.28 14.71 3.73
C MET A 1 9.32 14.99 2.66
N LEU A 2 10.54 14.48 2.76
CA LEU A 2 11.63 14.71 1.78
C LEU A 2 11.26 14.65 0.28
N TRP A 3 10.52 13.64 -0.20
CA TRP A 3 10.11 13.61 -1.62
C TRP A 3 9.14 14.74 -2.00
N LEU A 4 8.23 15.12 -1.10
CA LEU A 4 7.30 16.23 -1.30
C LEU A 4 8.06 17.56 -1.29
N ASP A 5 9.01 17.72 -0.37
CA ASP A 5 9.84 18.92 -0.22
C ASP A 5 10.80 19.12 -1.41
N ALA A 6 11.27 18.02 -1.99
CA ALA A 6 12.06 18.06 -3.21
C ALA A 6 11.23 18.38 -4.46
N LYS A 7 10.00 17.87 -4.53
CA LYS A 7 9.04 18.29 -5.57
C LYS A 7 8.67 19.76 -5.42
N TRP A 8 8.56 20.24 -4.19
CA TRP A 8 8.35 21.64 -3.84
C TRP A 8 9.47 22.55 -4.36
N ASN A 9 10.73 22.19 -4.11
CA ASN A 9 11.90 22.92 -4.60
C ASN A 9 12.15 22.80 -6.12
N ASN A 10 11.18 22.28 -6.90
CA ASN A 10 11.29 22.00 -8.34
C ASN A 10 12.52 21.17 -8.74
N LEU A 11 13.05 20.36 -7.81
CA LEU A 11 14.18 19.50 -8.11
C LEU A 11 13.73 18.34 -9.01
N SER A 12 14.54 18.03 -10.03
CA SER A 12 14.27 16.96 -11.00
C SER A 12 14.41 15.59 -10.34
N LEU A 13 13.40 15.21 -9.57
CA LEU A 13 13.26 13.87 -8.98
C LEU A 13 12.28 13.01 -9.78
N PRO A 14 12.55 11.69 -9.88
CA PRO A 14 11.59 10.74 -10.45
C PRO A 14 10.29 10.70 -9.64
N GLY A 15 9.26 10.05 -10.22
CA GLY A 15 8.04 9.74 -9.48
C GLY A 15 8.33 8.89 -8.23
N TRP A 16 7.38 8.81 -7.29
CA TRP A 16 7.56 8.14 -6.00
C TRP A 16 8.27 6.78 -6.10
N ASN A 17 7.86 5.92 -7.04
CA ASN A 17 8.49 4.60 -7.23
C ASN A 17 9.99 4.69 -7.57
N GLY A 18 10.38 5.59 -8.48
CA GLY A 18 11.79 5.77 -8.83
C GLY A 18 12.59 6.48 -7.75
N TYR A 19 11.94 7.27 -6.89
CA TYR A 19 12.57 7.85 -5.70
C TYR A 19 12.89 6.76 -4.68
N ILE A 20 11.93 5.88 -4.39
CA ILE A 20 12.13 4.73 -3.51
C ILE A 20 13.18 3.76 -4.06
N GLU A 21 13.19 3.52 -5.37
CA GLU A 21 14.21 2.70 -6.02
C GLU A 21 15.62 3.27 -5.79
N ARG A 22 15.83 4.57 -6.03
CA ARG A 22 17.14 5.22 -5.77
C ARG A 22 17.59 5.13 -4.32
N LEU A 23 16.66 5.31 -3.38
CA LEU A 23 16.95 5.13 -1.95
C LEU A 23 17.35 3.69 -1.61
N SER A 24 16.79 2.72 -2.34
CA SER A 24 17.00 1.29 -2.07
C SER A 24 18.21 0.72 -2.80
N CYS A 25 18.67 1.33 -3.89
CA CYS A 25 19.77 0.85 -4.73
C CYS A 25 21.15 0.91 -4.06
N ASN A 26 21.37 1.78 -3.08
CA ASN A 26 22.74 2.07 -2.63
C ASN A 26 23.21 1.24 -1.43
N ASN A 27 22.34 0.52 -0.69
CA ASN A 27 22.78 -0.04 0.61
C ASN A 27 22.00 -1.27 1.15
N MET A 28 21.37 -2.08 0.31
CA MET A 28 20.66 -3.28 0.78
C MET A 28 21.11 -4.54 0.04
N ASP A 29 21.70 -5.49 0.78
CA ASP A 29 21.81 -6.88 0.35
C ASP A 29 20.39 -7.43 0.13
N PHE A 30 19.95 -7.47 -1.12
CA PHE A 30 18.63 -8.00 -1.45
C PHE A 30 18.72 -9.52 -1.59
N SER A 31 17.81 -10.23 -0.92
CA SER A 31 17.58 -11.64 -1.18
C SER A 31 16.62 -11.79 -2.36
N ILE A 32 17.04 -12.51 -3.39
CA ILE A 32 16.17 -12.81 -4.53
C ILE A 32 15.07 -13.75 -4.04
N SER A 33 13.85 -13.25 -3.99
CA SER A 33 12.67 -14.05 -3.65
C SER A 33 12.14 -14.74 -4.91
N ARG A 34 11.75 -16.01 -4.79
CA ARG A 34 11.15 -16.78 -5.88
C ARG A 34 9.64 -16.87 -5.67
N ILE A 35 8.88 -16.47 -6.69
CA ILE A 35 7.43 -16.63 -6.72
C ILE A 35 7.10 -18.02 -7.25
N LEU A 36 6.38 -18.81 -6.47
CA LEU A 36 5.93 -20.15 -6.85
C LEU A 36 4.41 -20.23 -6.74
N PHE A 37 3.81 -20.95 -7.68
CA PHE A 37 2.39 -21.26 -7.61
C PHE A 37 2.18 -22.49 -6.74
N LEU A 38 1.25 -22.39 -5.80
CA LEU A 38 0.76 -23.54 -5.03
C LEU A 38 -0.18 -24.39 -5.89
N PRO A 39 -0.32 -25.70 -5.59
CA PRO A 39 -1.24 -26.58 -6.31
C PRO A 39 -2.68 -26.08 -6.24
N PHE A 40 -3.43 -26.27 -7.33
CA PHE A 40 -4.84 -25.92 -7.39
C PHE A 40 -5.70 -26.90 -6.58
N ILE A 41 -6.60 -26.35 -5.76
CA ILE A 41 -7.61 -27.13 -5.03
C ILE A 41 -8.92 -27.04 -5.81
N PRO A 42 -9.41 -28.13 -6.45
CA PRO A 42 -10.58 -28.11 -7.33
C PRO A 42 -11.88 -28.17 -6.52
N GLN A 43 -12.06 -27.24 -5.57
CA GLN A 43 -13.25 -27.12 -4.74
C GLN A 43 -13.64 -25.65 -4.57
N PRO A 44 -14.92 -25.33 -4.29
CA PRO A 44 -15.34 -23.94 -4.12
C PRO A 44 -14.62 -23.28 -2.93
N ALA A 45 -13.98 -22.13 -3.16
CA ALA A 45 -13.19 -21.42 -2.16
C ALA A 45 -13.99 -21.01 -0.91
N SER A 46 -15.31 -20.85 -1.05
CA SER A 46 -16.21 -20.44 0.05
C SER A 46 -16.49 -21.54 1.08
N VAL A 47 -16.10 -22.80 0.83
CA VAL A 47 -16.36 -23.93 1.72
C VAL A 47 -15.28 -23.99 2.81
N TYR A 48 -15.69 -24.14 4.08
CA TYR A 48 -14.76 -24.20 5.22
C TYR A 48 -13.69 -25.28 5.06
N ASN A 49 -14.08 -26.48 4.59
CA ASN A 49 -13.14 -27.57 4.33
C ASN A 49 -12.06 -27.17 3.31
N THR A 50 -12.44 -26.45 2.26
CA THR A 50 -11.50 -25.98 1.24
C THR A 50 -10.51 -24.96 1.81
N ILE A 51 -11.00 -24.04 2.64
CA ILE A 51 -10.15 -23.05 3.32
C ILE A 51 -9.18 -23.78 4.28
N TYR A 52 -9.68 -24.73 5.06
CA TYR A 52 -8.88 -25.54 5.97
C TYR A 52 -7.77 -26.31 5.24
N THR A 53 -8.10 -27.03 4.16
CA THR A 53 -7.13 -27.74 3.32
C THR A 53 -6.10 -26.78 2.72
N THR A 54 -6.52 -25.58 2.29
CA THR A 54 -5.61 -24.54 1.80
C THR A 54 -4.58 -24.14 2.86
N LEU A 55 -5.04 -23.93 4.10
CA LEU A 55 -4.18 -23.56 5.23
C LEU A 55 -3.15 -24.64 5.55
N LEU A 56 -3.57 -25.90 5.58
CA LEU A 56 -2.67 -27.03 5.81
C LEU A 56 -1.63 -27.14 4.68
N CYS A 57 -2.05 -27.03 3.43
CA CYS A 57 -1.14 -27.05 2.29
C CYS A 57 -0.13 -25.90 2.34
N ALA A 58 -0.56 -24.70 2.71
CA ALA A 58 0.33 -23.55 2.88
C ALA A 58 1.34 -23.77 4.01
N LEU A 59 0.90 -24.35 5.13
CA LEU A 59 1.76 -24.65 6.27
C LEU A 59 2.78 -25.75 5.97
N GLU A 60 2.37 -26.83 5.29
CA GLU A 60 3.27 -27.90 4.87
C GLU A 60 4.35 -27.36 3.91
N ASN A 61 3.96 -26.52 2.94
CA ASN A 61 4.92 -25.85 2.07
C ASN A 61 5.88 -24.95 2.86
N ALA A 62 5.37 -24.15 3.80
CA ALA A 62 6.21 -23.32 4.66
C ALA A 62 7.25 -24.16 5.43
N LYS A 63 6.82 -25.30 6.01
CA LYS A 63 7.71 -26.25 6.69
C LYS A 63 8.77 -26.85 5.76
N CYS A 64 8.40 -27.22 4.52
CA CYS A 64 9.35 -27.75 3.53
C CYS A 64 10.49 -26.77 3.20
N TYR A 65 10.24 -25.46 3.31
CA TYR A 65 11.25 -24.41 3.11
C TYR A 65 11.88 -23.90 4.41
N GLY A 66 11.59 -24.52 5.56
CA GLY A 66 12.15 -24.15 6.85
C GLY A 66 11.57 -22.86 7.45
N HIS A 67 10.36 -22.46 7.04
CA HIS A 67 9.67 -21.31 7.62
C HIS A 67 8.85 -21.73 8.84
N ASP A 68 9.12 -21.11 9.99
CA ASP A 68 8.40 -21.36 11.25
C ASP A 68 7.00 -20.74 11.27
N ILE A 69 6.80 -19.64 10.54
CA ILE A 69 5.55 -18.87 10.49
C ILE A 69 5.06 -18.81 9.03
N CYS A 70 3.77 -19.11 8.83
CA CYS A 70 3.14 -19.03 7.52
C CYS A 70 2.16 -17.85 7.50
N ILE A 71 2.40 -16.86 6.63
CA ILE A 71 1.49 -15.72 6.44
C ILE A 71 0.60 -16.01 5.24
N VAL A 72 -0.72 -16.06 5.46
CA VAL A 72 -1.69 -16.31 4.40
C VAL A 72 -2.62 -15.12 4.26
N THR A 73 -2.72 -14.59 3.05
CA THR A 73 -3.61 -13.47 2.72
C THR A 73 -4.88 -13.97 2.02
N PHE A 74 -6.04 -13.56 2.50
CA PHE A 74 -7.34 -13.87 1.90
C PHE A 74 -8.16 -12.61 1.64
N ASP A 75 -9.03 -12.64 0.63
CA ASP A 75 -10.06 -11.62 0.44
C ASP A 75 -11.07 -11.63 1.60
N GLN A 76 -11.77 -10.51 1.81
CA GLN A 76 -12.64 -10.29 2.96
C GLN A 76 -13.59 -11.45 3.33
N PRO A 77 -14.38 -12.05 2.41
CA PRO A 77 -15.29 -13.13 2.80
C PRO A 77 -14.55 -14.41 3.23
N LEU A 78 -13.38 -14.68 2.66
CA LEU A 78 -12.56 -15.85 2.99
C LEU A 78 -11.73 -15.61 4.25
N TYR A 79 -11.27 -14.37 4.47
CA TYR A 79 -10.53 -13.95 5.64
C TYR A 79 -11.31 -14.22 6.93
N ILE A 80 -12.61 -13.87 6.96
CA ILE A 80 -13.46 -14.09 8.14
C ILE A 80 -13.53 -15.59 8.48
N LYS A 81 -13.79 -16.43 7.48
CA LYS A 81 -13.86 -17.89 7.65
C LYS A 81 -12.52 -18.49 8.07
N ALA A 82 -11.42 -18.06 7.45
CA ALA A 82 -10.08 -18.51 7.82
C ALA A 82 -9.71 -18.11 9.25
N ARG A 83 -10.11 -16.90 9.68
CA ARG A 83 -9.93 -16.42 11.05
C ARG A 83 -10.72 -17.25 12.06
N GLU A 84 -11.96 -17.60 11.74
CA GLU A 84 -12.78 -18.50 12.58
C GLU A 84 -12.11 -19.86 12.76
N ILE A 85 -11.59 -20.44 11.67
CA ILE A 85 -10.88 -21.73 11.71
C ILE A 85 -9.65 -21.65 12.61
N VAL A 86 -8.81 -20.63 12.44
CA VAL A 86 -7.59 -20.46 13.25
C VAL A 86 -7.93 -20.16 14.71
N ALA A 87 -8.98 -19.40 14.98
CA ALA A 87 -9.42 -19.10 16.34
C ALA A 87 -10.03 -20.31 17.06
N ALA A 88 -10.64 -21.23 16.33
CA ALA A 88 -11.18 -22.48 16.87
C ALA A 88 -10.10 -23.55 17.11
N ALA A 89 -8.88 -23.35 16.62
CA ALA A 89 -7.80 -24.31 16.77
C ALA A 89 -7.18 -24.26 18.18
N PRO A 90 -6.75 -25.41 18.74
CA PRO A 90 -6.04 -25.43 20.02
C PRO A 90 -4.75 -24.61 19.97
N GLU A 91 -4.38 -23.93 21.07
CA GLU A 91 -3.20 -23.04 21.13
C GLU A 91 -1.87 -23.72 20.74
N ARG A 92 -1.76 -25.04 20.96
CA ARG A 92 -0.56 -25.84 20.62
C ARG A 92 -0.66 -26.58 19.29
N SER A 93 -1.68 -26.30 18.49
CA SER A 93 -1.83 -26.90 17.17
C SER A 93 -0.89 -26.25 16.17
N ASP A 94 -0.57 -26.98 15.10
CA ASP A 94 0.21 -26.49 13.97
C ASP A 94 -0.40 -25.23 13.30
N LEU A 95 -1.71 -25.01 13.47
CA LEU A 95 -2.43 -23.86 12.93
C LEU A 95 -2.13 -22.55 13.67
N SER A 96 -1.60 -22.59 14.89
CA SER A 96 -1.21 -21.36 15.63
C SER A 96 -0.02 -20.66 14.99
N LYS A 97 0.74 -21.36 14.14
CA LYS A 97 1.85 -20.81 13.33
C LYS A 97 1.37 -20.05 12.09
N ILE A 98 0.07 -20.08 11.81
CA ILE A 98 -0.51 -19.42 10.64
C ILE A 98 -1.02 -18.03 11.05
N VAL A 99 -0.48 -17.00 10.39
CA VAL A 99 -0.96 -15.63 10.51
C VAL A 99 -1.85 -15.30 9.32
N ILE A 100 -3.15 -15.19 9.59
CA ILE A 100 -4.13 -14.80 8.57
C ILE A 100 -4.15 -13.27 8.45
N ARG A 101 -3.93 -12.77 7.22
CA ARG A 101 -3.96 -11.35 6.88
C ARG A 101 -5.08 -11.06 5.88
N LEU A 102 -5.76 -9.93 6.07
CA LEU A 102 -6.76 -9.47 5.13
C LEU A 102 -6.09 -8.91 3.86
N GLY A 103 -6.56 -9.35 2.69
CA GLY A 103 -6.10 -8.90 1.39
C GLY A 103 -6.24 -7.38 1.25
N GLY A 104 -5.13 -6.71 0.96
CA GLY A 104 -5.07 -5.25 0.98
C GLY A 104 -5.79 -4.56 -0.17
N PHE A 105 -6.01 -5.24 -1.30
CA PHE A 105 -6.53 -4.60 -2.51
C PHE A 105 -7.97 -4.09 -2.33
N HIS A 106 -8.88 -4.94 -1.84
CA HIS A 106 -10.28 -4.57 -1.66
C HIS A 106 -10.50 -3.54 -0.54
N LEU A 107 -9.68 -3.60 0.52
CA LEU A 107 -9.68 -2.61 1.59
C LEU A 107 -9.24 -1.23 1.09
N LEU A 108 -8.13 -1.16 0.36
CA LEU A 108 -7.60 0.10 -0.12
C LEU A 108 -8.51 0.72 -1.19
N SER A 109 -8.99 -0.08 -2.14
CA SER A 109 -9.78 0.44 -3.26
C SER A 109 -11.17 0.91 -2.84
N SER A 110 -11.96 0.03 -2.21
CA SER A 110 -13.39 0.29 -2.02
C SER A 110 -13.68 0.96 -0.68
N PHE A 111 -12.97 0.57 0.38
CA PHE A 111 -13.23 1.11 1.71
C PHE A 111 -12.52 2.45 1.94
N PHE A 112 -11.22 2.55 1.68
CA PHE A 112 -10.47 3.78 2.00
C PHE A 112 -10.82 4.95 1.07
N PHE A 113 -10.74 4.77 -0.25
CA PHE A 113 -11.08 5.86 -1.18
C PHE A 113 -12.58 6.18 -1.21
N GLY A 114 -13.43 5.15 -1.08
CA GLY A 114 -14.88 5.34 -0.92
C GLY A 114 -15.24 6.13 0.34
N ALA A 115 -14.64 5.79 1.48
CA ALA A 115 -14.86 6.52 2.73
C ALA A 115 -14.30 7.94 2.68
N ILE A 116 -13.12 8.17 2.08
CA ILE A 116 -12.59 9.52 1.89
C ILE A 116 -13.53 10.34 1.01
N GLY A 117 -14.00 9.80 -0.11
CA GLY A 117 -14.96 10.48 -0.98
C GLY A 117 -16.27 10.82 -0.27
N TYR A 118 -16.74 9.94 0.61
CA TYR A 118 -17.93 10.16 1.42
C TYR A 118 -17.72 11.22 2.51
N ILE A 119 -16.65 11.11 3.31
CA ILE A 119 -16.32 12.07 4.40
C ILE A 119 -16.06 13.46 3.83
N MET A 120 -15.36 13.53 2.70
CA MET A 120 -14.99 14.79 2.06
C MET A 120 -16.05 15.30 1.09
N GLN A 121 -17.26 14.72 1.08
CA GLN A 121 -18.35 15.21 0.25
C GLN A 121 -18.69 16.65 0.64
N GLY A 122 -18.69 17.57 -0.32
CA GLY A 122 -18.92 19.00 -0.08
C GLY A 122 -17.69 19.81 0.33
N SER A 123 -16.50 19.20 0.40
CA SER A 123 -15.24 19.89 0.74
C SER A 123 -14.61 20.70 -0.40
N GLY A 124 -15.17 20.67 -1.61
CA GLY A 124 -14.52 21.23 -2.79
C GLY A 124 -13.57 20.26 -3.52
N ILE A 125 -13.35 19.05 -2.98
CA ILE A 125 -12.41 18.09 -3.58
C ILE A 125 -12.82 17.65 -5.00
N LYS A 126 -14.12 17.56 -5.27
CA LYS A 126 -14.64 17.15 -6.58
C LYS A 126 -14.35 18.22 -7.63
N GLU A 127 -14.50 19.48 -7.25
CA GLU A 127 -14.28 20.68 -8.04
C GLU A 127 -12.80 20.80 -8.43
N VAL A 128 -11.88 20.66 -7.47
CA VAL A 128 -10.44 20.67 -7.75
C VAL A 128 -10.04 19.52 -8.68
N LEU A 129 -10.53 18.31 -8.42
CA LEU A 129 -10.18 17.14 -9.24
C LEU A 129 -10.81 17.17 -10.64
N SER A 130 -11.89 17.93 -10.84
CA SER A 130 -12.51 18.15 -12.15
C SER A 130 -11.65 18.93 -13.14
N LEU A 131 -10.62 19.63 -12.66
CA LEU A 131 -9.62 20.29 -13.52
C LEU A 131 -8.72 19.27 -14.24
N ILE A 132 -8.56 18.07 -13.69
CA ILE A 132 -7.62 17.06 -14.18
C ILE A 132 -8.36 15.86 -14.79
N TYR A 133 -9.54 15.53 -14.28
CA TYR A 133 -10.28 14.33 -14.66
C TYR A 133 -11.71 14.65 -15.11
N ALA A 134 -12.20 13.89 -16.10
CA ALA A 134 -13.57 13.99 -16.56
C ALA A 134 -14.58 13.58 -15.46
N PRO A 135 -15.78 14.19 -15.41
CA PRO A 135 -16.77 13.98 -14.34
C PRO A 135 -17.11 12.51 -14.06
N ASN A 136 -17.33 11.71 -15.10
CA ASN A 136 -17.64 10.28 -14.98
C ASN A 136 -16.49 9.45 -14.35
N SER A 137 -15.26 9.92 -14.49
CA SER A 137 -14.10 9.29 -13.85
C SER A 137 -14.01 9.67 -12.37
N LEU A 138 -14.43 10.88 -12.00
CA LEU A 138 -14.41 11.35 -10.62
C LEU A 138 -15.38 10.54 -9.75
N ASP A 139 -16.59 10.31 -10.23
CA ASP A 139 -17.59 9.55 -9.46
C ASP A 139 -17.11 8.12 -9.19
N LYS A 140 -16.49 7.46 -10.19
CA LYS A 140 -15.87 6.13 -10.02
C LYS A 140 -14.65 6.15 -9.11
N MET A 141 -13.96 7.28 -9.03
CA MET A 141 -12.75 7.44 -8.24
C MET A 141 -13.07 7.70 -6.77
N LEU A 142 -14.02 8.60 -6.50
CA LEU A 142 -14.52 8.93 -5.16
C LEU A 142 -15.33 7.79 -4.54
N THR A 143 -15.87 6.89 -5.36
CA THR A 143 -16.51 5.64 -4.89
C THR A 143 -15.54 4.46 -4.81
N GLY A 144 -14.23 4.68 -5.04
CA GLY A 144 -13.20 3.63 -4.88
C GLY A 144 -13.11 2.60 -6.00
N HIS A 145 -13.95 2.69 -7.04
CA HIS A 145 -13.98 1.73 -8.16
C HIS A 145 -12.85 1.94 -9.18
N ALA A 146 -12.13 3.06 -9.09
CA ALA A 146 -10.99 3.37 -9.96
C ALA A 146 -9.69 3.58 -9.16
N TYR A 147 -9.24 2.55 -8.46
CA TYR A 147 -8.09 2.58 -7.54
C TYR A 147 -6.86 3.32 -8.06
N ALA A 148 -6.29 2.91 -9.20
CA ALA A 148 -5.05 3.50 -9.71
C ALA A 148 -5.20 5.01 -10.00
N ARG A 149 -6.38 5.44 -10.46
CA ARG A 149 -6.68 6.86 -10.66
C ARG A 149 -6.88 7.59 -9.33
N ALA A 150 -7.55 6.97 -8.36
CA ALA A 150 -7.76 7.52 -7.02
C ALA A 150 -6.43 7.78 -6.31
N VAL A 151 -5.53 6.79 -6.30
CA VAL A 151 -4.19 6.93 -5.70
C VAL A 151 -3.45 8.11 -6.32
N ARG A 152 -3.44 8.21 -7.66
CA ARG A 152 -2.77 9.31 -8.36
C ARG A 152 -3.41 10.66 -8.03
N ALA A 153 -4.73 10.76 -8.09
CA ALA A 153 -5.47 11.99 -7.82
C ALA A 153 -5.24 12.49 -6.38
N HIS A 154 -5.34 11.61 -5.38
CA HIS A 154 -5.07 11.97 -3.99
C HIS A 154 -3.60 12.33 -3.75
N THR A 155 -2.66 11.66 -4.40
CA THR A 155 -1.23 12.02 -4.33
C THR A 155 -1.00 13.43 -4.89
N LEU A 156 -1.58 13.75 -6.04
CA LEU A 156 -1.47 15.08 -6.65
C LEU A 156 -2.13 16.15 -5.78
N LEU A 157 -3.33 15.89 -5.26
CA LEU A 157 -4.02 16.81 -4.36
C LEU A 157 -3.18 17.08 -3.10
N HIS A 158 -2.61 16.04 -2.51
CA HIS A 158 -1.77 16.17 -1.34
C HIS A 158 -0.51 16.99 -1.63
N VAL A 159 0.16 16.76 -2.77
CA VAL A 159 1.32 17.57 -3.21
C VAL A 159 0.92 19.04 -3.38
N THR A 160 -0.21 19.32 -4.05
CA THR A 160 -0.68 20.69 -4.28
C THR A 160 -1.05 21.39 -2.97
N LEU A 161 -1.74 20.71 -2.05
CA LEU A 161 -2.08 21.27 -0.74
C LEU A 161 -0.84 21.53 0.11
N ALA A 162 0.10 20.57 0.15
CA ALA A 162 1.38 20.74 0.83
C ALA A 162 2.17 21.93 0.26
N THR A 163 2.15 22.10 -1.07
CA THR A 163 2.74 23.26 -1.76
C THR A 163 2.08 24.56 -1.32
N ILE A 164 0.75 24.64 -1.30
CA ILE A 164 0.06 25.88 -0.88
C ILE A 164 0.36 26.20 0.59
N ILE A 165 0.24 25.22 1.49
CA ILE A 165 0.52 25.40 2.92
C ILE A 165 1.96 25.87 3.13
N SER A 166 2.92 25.29 2.41
CA SER A 166 4.33 25.66 2.55
C SER A 166 4.66 27.04 1.97
N LYS A 167 3.87 27.58 1.03
CA LYS A 167 4.02 28.99 0.59
C LYS A 167 3.60 29.97 1.66
N GLU A 168 2.57 29.60 2.42
CA GLU A 168 1.98 30.44 3.47
C GLU A 168 2.75 30.32 4.78
N LEU A 169 3.40 29.18 5.03
CA LEU A 169 4.29 28.99 6.17
C LEU A 169 5.66 29.59 5.84
N VAL A 170 6.03 30.72 6.45
CA VAL A 170 7.40 31.26 6.36
C VAL A 170 8.33 30.27 7.06
N ILE A 171 8.98 29.39 6.29
CA ILE A 171 9.99 28.46 6.80
C ILE A 171 11.28 29.28 7.00
N ASP A 172 11.85 29.17 8.19
CA ASP A 172 13.12 29.80 8.58
C ASP A 172 14.24 29.34 7.62
N ASP A 173 15.04 30.29 7.09
CA ASP A 173 16.00 30.08 5.99
C ASP A 173 17.00 28.93 6.26
N ASP A 174 17.27 28.65 7.54
CA ASP A 174 18.21 27.62 8.00
C ASP A 174 17.65 26.18 7.91
N MET A 175 16.33 26.02 7.99
CA MET A 175 15.66 24.73 7.84
C MET A 175 15.53 24.33 6.36
N ASP A 176 15.35 25.31 5.48
CA ASP A 176 15.26 25.10 4.04
C ASP A 176 16.62 24.69 3.45
N ALA A 177 17.72 25.28 3.95
CA ALA A 177 19.09 24.91 3.57
C ALA A 177 19.45 23.47 3.94
N ASN A 178 19.12 23.01 5.16
CA ASN A 178 19.35 21.64 5.58
C ASN A 178 18.54 20.63 4.76
N LEU A 179 17.30 20.98 4.42
CA LEU A 179 16.42 20.14 3.62
C LEU A 179 16.92 20.02 2.17
N GLN A 180 17.40 21.12 1.57
CA GLN A 180 18.00 21.10 0.23
C GLN A 180 19.25 20.22 0.18
N ASN A 181 20.12 20.29 1.20
CA ASN A 181 21.31 19.43 1.27
C ASN A 181 20.94 17.94 1.31
N ILE A 182 19.95 17.54 2.13
CA ILE A 182 19.48 16.15 2.18
C ILE A 182 18.89 15.72 0.83
N ILE A 183 18.17 16.61 0.13
CA ILE A 183 17.60 16.29 -1.18
C ILE A 183 18.70 16.15 -2.25
N GLU A 184 19.74 16.98 -2.21
CA GLU A 184 20.91 16.85 -3.09
C GLU A 184 21.65 15.54 -2.83
N ASP A 185 21.82 15.14 -1.57
CA ASP A 185 22.41 13.84 -1.20
C ASP A 185 21.58 12.65 -1.71
N VAL A 186 20.25 12.75 -1.65
CA VAL A 186 19.36 11.74 -2.25
C VAL A 186 19.49 11.71 -3.77
N LYS A 187 19.65 12.86 -4.41
CA LYS A 187 19.80 12.97 -5.87
C LYS A 187 21.13 12.40 -6.37
N ASN A 188 22.18 12.57 -5.58
CA ASN A 188 23.54 12.12 -5.87
C ASN A 188 23.82 10.68 -5.43
N ASN A 189 22.81 9.96 -4.91
CA ASN A 189 22.95 8.59 -4.41
C ASN A 189 24.01 8.46 -3.28
N THR A 190 24.29 9.54 -2.54
CA THR A 190 25.37 9.61 -1.54
C THR A 190 24.91 9.40 -0.10
N ILE A 191 23.63 9.10 0.13
CA ILE A 191 23.14 8.80 1.48
C ILE A 191 23.81 7.51 1.98
N SER A 192 24.78 7.66 2.90
CA SER A 192 25.39 6.56 3.64
C SER A 192 24.52 6.14 4.82
#